data_AF-X1MG03-F1
#
_entry.id   AF-X1MG03-F1
#
_cell.length_a   1.000
_cell.length_b   1.000
_cell.length_c   1.000
_cell.angle_alpha   90.00
_cell.angle_beta   90.00
_cell.angle_gamma   90.00
#
_symmetry.space_group_name_H-M   'P 1'
#
loop_
_entity.id
_entity.type
_entity.pdbx_description
1 polymer ?
#
loop_
_entity_poly.entity_id
_entity_poly.type
_entity_poly.pdbx_seq_one_letter_code
_entity_poly.pdbx_strand_id
1 'polypeptide(L)'
;MKKDFSPCEFCQLPEDDYEFLKIFVRTQGKITDIEKILGISYPTIKAKIDDLLKNLKLSPIEEKQDPLDALSQGKLSVDEAVAILKQRRKK
;
A
#
# COMPACT_ATOMS: atom_id res chain seq x y z
N MET A 1 28.89 -28.08 0.87
CA MET A 1 27.87 -27.19 0.27
C MET A 1 26.81 -26.92 1.33
N LYS A 2 26.76 -25.71 1.90
CA LYS A 2 25.61 -25.29 2.68
C LYS A 2 24.48 -25.03 1.69
N LYS A 3 23.42 -25.83 1.73
CA LYS A 3 22.16 -25.48 1.08
C LYS A 3 21.46 -24.52 2.04
N ASP A 4 21.49 -23.23 1.71
CA ASP A 4 20.62 -22.25 2.37
C ASP A 4 19.21 -22.48 1.85
N PHE A 5 18.47 -23.35 2.53
CA PHE A 5 17.03 -23.48 2.32
C PHE A 5 16.35 -22.34 3.06
N SER A 6 16.26 -21.18 2.40
CA SER A 6 15.41 -20.10 2.89
C SER A 6 13.94 -20.50 2.69
N PRO A 7 13.10 -20.45 3.73
CA PRO A 7 11.68 -20.68 3.57
C PRO A 7 11.10 -19.62 2.62
N CYS A 8 10.24 -20.06 1.70
CA CYS A 8 9.54 -19.18 0.76
C CYS A 8 8.53 -18.32 1.53
N GLU A 9 8.77 -17.01 1.60
CA GLU A 9 7.94 -16.06 2.36
C GLU A 9 6.50 -15.97 1.81
N PHE A 10 6.34 -16.05 0.49
CA PHE A 10 5.02 -16.05 -0.17
C PHE A 10 4.25 -17.36 0.03
N CYS A 11 4.96 -18.48 0.23
CA CYS A 11 4.36 -19.80 0.42
C CYS A 11 3.76 -19.95 1.83
N GLN A 12 4.01 -19.00 2.72
CA GLN A 12 3.49 -18.95 4.08
C GLN A 12 2.27 -18.02 4.21
N LEU A 13 1.87 -17.35 3.12
CA LEU A 13 0.69 -16.49 3.13
C LEU A 13 -0.58 -17.31 3.35
N PRO A 14 -1.57 -16.78 4.09
CA PRO A 14 -2.92 -17.30 4.07
C PRO A 14 -3.46 -17.41 2.64
N GLU A 15 -4.33 -18.39 2.38
CA GLU A 15 -4.89 -18.62 1.03
C GLU A 15 -5.56 -17.37 0.46
N ASP A 16 -6.35 -16.67 1.28
CA ASP A 16 -7.03 -15.42 0.89
C ASP A 16 -6.06 -14.31 0.46
N ASP A 17 -4.92 -14.20 1.14
CA ASP A 17 -3.89 -13.21 0.83
C ASP A 17 -3.12 -13.57 -0.42
N TYR A 18 -2.86 -14.87 -0.62
CA TYR A 18 -2.21 -15.37 -1.82
C TYR A 18 -3.10 -15.15 -3.06
N GLU A 19 -4.40 -15.42 -2.96
CA GLU A 19 -5.37 -15.12 -4.02
C GLU A 19 -5.45 -13.62 -4.31
N PHE A 20 -5.51 -12.80 -3.25
CA PHE A 20 -5.51 -11.34 -3.41
C PHE A 20 -4.22 -10.83 -4.07
N LEU A 21 -3.05 -11.37 -3.73
CA LEU A 21 -1.77 -11.01 -4.34
C LEU A 21 -1.77 -11.30 -5.84
N LYS A 22 -2.31 -12.45 -6.29
CA LYS A 22 -2.44 -12.76 -7.72
C LYS A 22 -3.30 -11.75 -8.45
N ILE A 23 -4.41 -11.32 -7.84
CA ILE A 23 -5.28 -10.27 -8.42
C ILE A 23 -4.55 -8.94 -8.47
N PHE A 24 -3.88 -8.56 -7.39
CA PHE A 24 -3.10 -7.33 -7.32
C PHE A 24 -2.04 -7.25 -8.42
N VAL A 25 -1.30 -8.34 -8.65
CA VAL A 25 -0.31 -8.43 -9.74
C VAL A 25 -0.99 -8.37 -11.11
N ARG A 26 -2.11 -9.09 -11.30
CA ARG A 26 -2.88 -9.10 -12.55
C ARG A 26 -3.39 -7.72 -12.93
N THR A 27 -3.77 -6.89 -11.97
CA THR A 27 -4.21 -5.50 -12.18
C THR A 27 -3.07 -4.49 -12.18
N GLN A 28 -1.83 -4.92 -12.01
CA GLN A 28 -0.66 -4.05 -11.85
C GLN A 28 -0.83 -3.05 -10.69
N GLY A 29 -1.56 -3.44 -9.63
CA GLY A 29 -1.87 -2.58 -8.49
C GLY A 29 -2.91 -1.49 -8.75
N LYS A 30 -3.57 -1.48 -9.92
CA LYS A 30 -4.64 -0.50 -10.21
C LYS A 30 -5.86 -0.75 -9.35
N ILE A 31 -6.04 0.10 -8.34
CA ILE A 31 -7.15 0.02 -7.38
C ILE A 31 -8.52 -0.05 -8.07
N THR A 32 -8.75 0.79 -9.08
CA THR A 32 -10.02 0.83 -9.82
C THR A 32 -10.35 -0.48 -10.53
N ASP A 33 -9.33 -1.22 -10.99
CA ASP A 33 -9.51 -2.52 -11.62
C ASP A 33 -9.76 -3.60 -10.56
N ILE A 34 -9.10 -3.50 -9.39
CA ILE A 34 -9.34 -4.39 -8.25
C ILE A 34 -10.77 -4.22 -7.73
N GLU A 35 -11.25 -2.98 -7.56
CA GLU A 35 -12.63 -2.67 -7.15
C GLU A 35 -13.64 -3.32 -8.11
N LYS A 36 -13.41 -3.21 -9.43
CA LYS A 36 -14.29 -3.82 -10.44
C LYS A 36 -14.28 -5.35 -10.41
N ILE A 37 -13.11 -5.96 -10.26
CA ILE A 37 -12.95 -7.42 -10.28
C ILE A 37 -13.53 -8.06 -9.02
N LEU A 38 -13.27 -7.46 -7.86
CA LEU A 38 -13.65 -8.02 -6.56
C LEU A 38 -15.00 -7.48 -6.05
N GLY A 39 -15.52 -6.38 -6.59
CA GLY A 39 -16.78 -5.78 -6.13
C GLY A 39 -16.71 -5.23 -4.70
N ILE A 40 -15.51 -4.86 -4.24
CA ILE A 40 -15.26 -4.36 -2.87
C ILE A 40 -14.83 -2.91 -2.87
N SER A 41 -15.04 -2.24 -1.74
CA SER A 41 -14.71 -0.83 -1.57
C SER A 41 -13.19 -0.58 -1.43
N TYR A 42 -12.73 0.61 -1.79
CA TYR A 42 -11.36 1.05 -1.54
C TYR A 42 -10.84 0.79 -0.11
N PRO A 43 -11.57 1.12 0.98
CA PRO A 43 -11.15 0.77 2.34
C PRO A 43 -10.88 -0.72 2.54
N THR A 44 -11.68 -1.59 1.92
CA THR A 44 -11.51 -3.04 1.97
C THR A 44 -10.26 -3.50 1.23
N ILE A 45 -9.97 -2.90 0.07
CA ILE A 45 -8.74 -3.18 -0.68
C ILE A 45 -7.52 -2.75 0.11
N LYS A 46 -7.58 -1.56 0.72
CA LYS A 46 -6.48 -1.05 1.55
C LYS A 46 -6.21 -1.98 2.74
N ALA A 47 -7.24 -2.43 3.45
CA ALA A 47 -7.09 -3.41 4.53
C ALA A 47 -6.40 -4.70 4.04
N LYS A 48 -6.77 -5.23 2.87
CA LYS A 48 -6.12 -6.41 2.27
C LYS A 48 -4.64 -6.16 1.91
N ILE A 49 -4.29 -4.96 1.45
CA ILE A 49 -2.89 -4.58 1.21
C ILE A 49 -2.11 -4.49 2.53
N ASP A 50 -2.71 -3.90 3.56
CA ASP A 50 -2.10 -3.78 4.89
C ASP A 50 -1.87 -5.17 5.52
N ASP A 51 -2.80 -6.10 5.35
CA ASP A 51 -2.67 -7.50 5.80
C ASP A 51 -1.53 -8.22 5.05
N LEU A 52 -1.43 -8.05 3.72
CA LEU A 52 -0.31 -8.58 2.93
C LEU A 52 1.04 -8.03 3.41
N LEU A 53 1.14 -6.72 3.64
CA LEU A 53 2.35 -6.08 4.14
C LEU A 53 2.75 -6.66 5.50
N LYS A 54 1.78 -6.82 6.41
CA LYS A 54 2.00 -7.42 7.73
C LYS A 54 2.49 -8.87 7.64
N ASN A 55 1.86 -9.69 6.80
CA ASN A 55 2.22 -11.11 6.65
C ASN A 55 3.58 -11.30 5.97
N LEU A 56 3.95 -10.39 5.05
CA LEU A 56 5.28 -10.34 4.44
C LEU A 56 6.32 -9.60 5.30
N LYS A 57 5.94 -9.07 6.46
CA LYS A 57 6.79 -8.26 7.35
C LYS A 57 7.43 -7.06 6.63
N LEU A 58 6.69 -6.46 5.72
CA LEU A 58 7.07 -5.29 4.95
C LEU A 58 6.43 -4.03 5.53
N SER A 59 7.12 -2.91 5.36
CA SER A 59 6.54 -1.59 5.58
C SER A 59 6.12 -0.98 4.24
N PRO A 60 4.98 -0.27 4.18
CA PRO A 60 4.63 0.47 2.99
C PRO A 60 5.74 1.48 2.69
N ILE A 61 6.08 1.63 1.40
CA ILE A 61 6.93 2.72 0.97
C ILE A 61 6.07 3.97 1.08
N GLU A 62 6.30 4.78 2.10
CA GLU A 62 5.73 6.11 2.17
C GLU A 62 6.35 6.93 1.04
N GLU A 63 5.68 6.97 -0.11
CA GLU A 63 5.86 8.09 -1.01
C GLU A 63 5.56 9.33 -0.17
N LYS A 64 6.52 10.27 -0.12
CA LYS A 64 6.28 11.60 0.43
C LYS A 64 5.08 12.17 -0.32
N GLN A 65 3.88 11.97 0.22
CA GLN A 65 2.67 12.52 -0.37
C GLN A 65 2.95 14.00 -0.59
N ASP A 66 2.67 14.47 -1.80
CA ASP A 66 2.67 15.89 -2.04
C ASP A 66 1.64 16.47 -1.06
N PRO A 67 2.03 17.42 -0.18
CA PRO A 67 1.10 18.05 0.74
C PRO A 67 -0.13 18.61 0.02
N LEU A 68 0.00 18.94 -1.28
CA LEU A 68 -1.09 19.39 -2.13
C LEU A 68 -2.09 18.27 -2.47
N ASP A 69 -1.63 17.04 -2.67
CA ASP A 69 -2.50 15.88 -2.90
C ASP A 69 -3.21 15.47 -1.60
N ALA A 70 -2.51 15.51 -0.47
CA ALA A 70 -3.09 15.25 0.84
C ALA A 70 -4.15 16.30 1.23
N LEU A 71 -3.91 17.58 0.89
CA LEU A 71 -4.88 18.67 1.05
C LEU A 71 -6.09 18.48 0.13
N SER A 72 -5.87 18.14 -1.15
CA SER A 72 -6.95 17.95 -2.13
C SER A 72 -7.85 16.77 -1.78
N GLN A 73 -7.32 15.76 -1.10
CA GLN A 73 -8.07 14.62 -0.58
C GLN A 73 -8.74 14.88 0.78
N GLY A 74 -8.60 16.09 1.35
CA GLY A 74 -9.15 16.46 2.65
C GLY A 74 -8.49 15.72 3.83
N LYS A 75 -7.32 15.10 3.62
CA LYS A 75 -6.56 14.38 4.64
C LYS A 75 -5.64 15.30 5.45
N LEU A 76 -5.58 16.58 5.08
CA LEU A 76 -4.72 17.59 5.66
C LEU A 76 -5.44 18.94 5.65
N SER A 77 -5.30 19.74 6.71
CA SER A 77 -5.75 21.13 6.70
C SER A 77 -4.84 22.02 5.86
N VAL A 78 -5.36 23.15 5.35
CA VAL A 78 -4.59 24.16 4.61
C VAL A 78 -3.37 24.62 5.42
N ASP A 79 -3.53 24.82 6.73
CA ASP A 79 -2.45 25.26 7.61
C ASP A 79 -1.33 24.21 7.76
N GLU A 80 -1.71 22.94 7.85
CA GLU A 80 -0.78 21.82 7.94
C GLU A 80 -0.01 21.61 6.63
N ALA A 81 -0.69 21.76 5.48
CA ALA A 81 -0.07 21.74 4.15
C ALA A 81 0.98 22.86 4.00
N VAL A 82 0.62 24.08 4.41
CA VAL A 82 1.52 25.23 4.38
C VAL A 82 2.74 25.04 5.28
N ALA A 83 2.57 24.43 6.46
CA ALA A 83 3.67 24.15 7.38
C ALA A 83 4.69 23.17 6.78
N ILE A 84 4.21 22.08 6.17
CA ILE A 84 5.07 21.06 5.53
C ILE A 84 5.84 21.67 4.35
N LEU A 85 5.18 22.49 3.52
CA LEU A 85 5.81 23.19 2.40
C LEU A 85 6.88 24.20 2.85
N LYS A 86 6.63 24.93 3.95
CA LYS A 86 7.61 25.86 4.55
C LYS A 86 8.83 25.13 5.11
N GLN A 87 8.66 23.95 5.71
CA GLN A 87 9.78 23.13 6.19
C GLN A 87 10.64 22.60 5.03
N ARG A 88 10.03 22.19 3.91
CA ARG A 88 10.76 21.76 2.71
C ARG A 88 11.61 22.87 2.07
N ARG A 89 11.20 24.15 2.20
CA ARG A 89 11.94 25.32 1.69
C ARG A 89 13.13 25.77 2.55
N LYS A 90 13.22 25.33 3.81
CA LYS A 90 14.30 25.68 4.75
C LYS A 90 15.46 24.67 4.74
N LYS A 91 15.32 23.57 4.00
CA LYS A 91 16.32 22.52 3.87
C LYS A 91 16.94 22.61 2.48
#